data_AF-A0AAN9QYZ5-F1
#
_entry.id   AF-A0AAN9QYZ5-F1
#
_cell.length_a   1.000
_cell.length_b   1.000
_cell.length_c   1.000
_cell.angle_alpha   90.00
_cell.angle_beta   90.00
_cell.angle_gamma   90.00
#
_symmetry.space_group_name_H-M   'P 1'
#
loop_
_entity.id
_entity.type
_entity.pdbx_description
1 polymer ?
#
loop_
_entity_poly.entity_id
_entity_poly.type
_entity_poly.pdbx_seq_one_letter_code
_entity_poly.pdbx_strand_id
1 'polypeptide(L)'
;MAWRFFSFVSIIKSSKTLNPIPVSYTAPFSTSFLVTKTPKKFKKKRKPKPSPRTTPVQTQPNRIPSLERILHRDALLRFVTRSKQFLSAQPEHVIRLDDAGKLHRELGFPRGRKVSRFLQHHPLLFQTYRHTDGKSWLGFTDLMEDLLAEEHSLMDAMELNRVEKVRKLIMMSARNRIPLSKIHHCRTLFGIPDDFRDRVSKYPDLFKIAVDRDGKRVLELAKWDPLLAVSALEREFVVDEDSAKRKFRFPVKYGKDLDLELDDNRKLDLLNSLPLVSPYSDGHMFDLWTLEAEKYRVGLIHEFLSLTLEKRASIHHLVEFKEEFSLTKHTYQMLRKQPRAFYLAGTEMNWVVFLKDAYDENGVLIEKDPQVAFNEKLYKYAQVDQMEPDLGVEEQHLT
;
A
#
# COMPACT_ATOMS: atom_id res chain seq x y z
N MET A 1 -19.59 -51.41 -52.32
CA MET A 1 -20.99 -51.81 -52.07
C MET A 1 -21.60 -50.67 -51.23
N ALA A 2 -22.59 -49.89 -51.67
CA ALA A 2 -23.86 -50.24 -52.31
C ALA A 2 -24.75 -51.03 -51.32
N TRP A 3 -25.85 -50.44 -50.79
CA TRP A 3 -27.24 -50.52 -51.32
C TRP A 3 -27.92 -51.85 -50.95
N ARG A 4 -29.21 -51.99 -50.56
CA ARG A 4 -30.44 -51.15 -50.43
C ARG A 4 -31.15 -51.57 -49.09
N PHE A 5 -32.40 -51.31 -48.69
CA PHE A 5 -33.68 -50.83 -49.27
C PHE A 5 -34.39 -49.86 -48.27
N PHE A 6 -35.46 -49.09 -48.53
CA PHE A 6 -36.52 -48.99 -49.57
C PHE A 6 -37.85 -49.78 -49.41
N SER A 7 -38.86 -49.13 -48.80
CA SER A 7 -40.28 -49.09 -49.21
C SER A 7 -40.98 -47.91 -48.48
N PHE A 8 -41.57 -46.90 -49.14
CA PHE A 8 -42.85 -46.83 -49.90
C PHE A 8 -44.09 -47.09 -49.01
N VAL A 9 -45.05 -46.15 -48.81
CA VAL A 9 -46.17 -45.72 -49.70
C VAL A 9 -46.87 -44.48 -49.04
N SER A 10 -47.51 -43.48 -49.69
CA SER A 10 -47.52 -42.93 -51.07
C SER A 10 -48.29 -41.57 -51.16
N ILE A 11 -48.06 -40.80 -52.25
CA ILE A 11 -49.00 -40.09 -53.19
C ILE A 11 -50.34 -39.52 -52.60
N ILE A 12 -50.74 -38.23 -52.78
CA ILE A 12 -51.37 -37.66 -54.01
C ILE A 12 -51.02 -36.16 -54.26
N LYS A 13 -50.87 -35.85 -55.55
CA LYS A 13 -50.64 -34.54 -56.19
C LYS A 13 -51.86 -33.60 -56.16
N SER A 14 -51.62 -32.28 -56.17
CA SER A 14 -52.19 -31.40 -57.21
C SER A 14 -51.28 -30.18 -57.43
N SER A 15 -51.46 -29.47 -58.56
CA SER A 15 -50.56 -28.42 -59.02
C SER A 15 -51.31 -27.21 -59.56
N LYS A 16 -50.70 -26.02 -59.47
CA LYS A 16 -50.54 -25.09 -60.61
C LYS A 16 -49.54 -23.97 -60.29
N THR A 17 -48.77 -23.58 -61.30
CA THR A 17 -47.81 -22.48 -61.31
C THR A 17 -48.40 -21.26 -62.01
N LEU A 18 -47.93 -20.04 -61.69
CA LEU A 18 -47.90 -18.89 -62.62
C LEU A 18 -47.12 -17.68 -62.05
N ASN A 19 -45.86 -17.55 -62.50
CA ASN A 19 -45.05 -16.38 -62.88
C ASN A 19 -45.05 -15.01 -62.09
N PRO A 20 -44.02 -14.14 -62.27
CA PRO A 20 -43.62 -13.18 -61.23
C PRO A 20 -43.43 -11.70 -61.67
N ILE A 21 -43.49 -10.77 -60.69
CA ILE A 21 -42.80 -9.44 -60.63
C ILE A 21 -43.31 -8.37 -61.65
N PRO A 22 -43.17 -7.03 -61.44
CA PRO A 22 -42.88 -6.24 -60.22
C PRO A 22 -44.06 -5.32 -59.81
N VAL A 23 -43.89 -4.51 -58.76
CA VAL A 23 -43.94 -3.02 -58.78
C VAL A 23 -43.90 -2.48 -57.34
N SER A 24 -43.06 -1.48 -57.10
CA SER A 24 -42.93 -0.74 -55.84
C SER A 24 -43.61 0.62 -55.92
N TYR A 25 -44.34 1.07 -54.89
CA TYR A 25 -44.43 2.49 -54.49
C TYR A 25 -45.18 2.71 -53.16
N THR A 26 -44.60 3.56 -52.28
CA THR A 26 -45.23 4.24 -51.10
C THR A 26 -45.80 3.34 -49.97
N ALA A 27 -45.98 3.79 -48.71
CA ALA A 27 -45.87 5.13 -48.10
C ALA A 27 -45.10 5.07 -46.74
N PRO A 28 -44.70 6.22 -46.13
CA PRO A 28 -43.66 6.26 -45.08
C PRO A 28 -44.12 6.44 -43.62
N PHE A 29 -43.15 6.35 -42.71
CA PHE A 29 -43.14 6.73 -41.29
C PHE A 29 -43.93 5.86 -40.28
N SER A 30 -43.19 5.05 -39.51
CA SER A 30 -43.53 4.70 -38.13
C SER A 30 -42.39 5.17 -37.23
N THR A 31 -42.65 6.14 -36.35
CA THR A 31 -41.63 6.79 -35.49
C THR A 31 -42.05 6.74 -34.01
N SER A 32 -41.94 5.55 -33.42
CA SER A 32 -42.31 5.29 -32.01
C SER A 32 -41.12 5.00 -31.09
N PHE A 33 -39.95 5.60 -31.36
CA PHE A 33 -38.81 5.61 -30.44
C PHE A 33 -39.06 6.55 -29.24
N LEU A 34 -40.05 6.22 -28.42
CA LEU A 34 -40.27 6.83 -27.10
C LEU A 34 -39.15 6.37 -26.14
N VAL A 35 -38.02 7.07 -26.21
CA VAL A 35 -36.86 6.85 -25.35
C VAL A 35 -37.17 7.35 -23.93
N THR A 36 -37.89 6.55 -23.16
CA THR A 36 -38.31 6.79 -21.76
C THR A 36 -37.13 6.69 -20.78
N LYS A 37 -36.06 7.42 -21.04
CA LYS A 37 -34.90 7.59 -20.14
C LYS A 37 -35.34 8.34 -18.89
N THR A 38 -35.81 7.59 -17.89
CA THR A 38 -36.19 8.07 -16.56
C THR A 38 -35.18 9.12 -16.04
N PRO A 39 -35.62 10.35 -15.69
CA PRO A 39 -34.73 11.41 -15.27
C PRO A 39 -33.84 10.98 -14.11
N LYS A 40 -32.56 11.39 -14.12
CA LYS A 40 -31.59 11.01 -13.07
C LYS A 40 -32.12 11.28 -11.64
N LYS A 41 -32.97 12.31 -11.47
CA LYS A 41 -33.64 12.69 -10.22
C LYS A 41 -34.48 11.56 -9.60
N PHE A 42 -35.15 10.72 -10.41
CA PHE A 42 -36.04 9.65 -9.94
C PHE A 42 -35.36 8.28 -9.80
N LYS A 43 -34.08 8.15 -10.14
CA LYS A 43 -33.36 6.88 -9.97
C LYS A 43 -32.98 6.70 -8.51
N LYS A 44 -33.74 5.88 -7.77
CA LYS A 44 -33.45 5.48 -6.38
C LYS A 44 -31.94 5.19 -6.24
N LYS A 45 -31.25 5.97 -5.39
CA LYS A 45 -29.81 5.79 -5.09
C LYS A 45 -29.61 4.42 -4.46
N ARG A 46 -29.30 3.40 -5.28
CA ARG A 46 -28.94 2.05 -4.80
C ARG A 46 -27.74 2.20 -3.88
N LYS A 47 -27.87 1.81 -2.59
CA LYS A 47 -26.71 1.71 -1.70
C LYS A 47 -25.67 0.80 -2.38
N PRO A 48 -24.38 1.19 -2.42
CA PRO A 48 -23.36 0.34 -3.03
C PRO A 48 -23.31 -0.99 -2.27
N LYS A 49 -23.17 -2.11 -2.99
CA LYS A 49 -22.96 -3.41 -2.35
C LYS A 49 -21.63 -3.36 -1.56
N PRO A 50 -21.54 -4.04 -0.40
CA PRO A 50 -20.25 -4.23 0.26
C PRO A 50 -19.29 -4.96 -0.69
N SER A 51 -18.03 -4.57 -0.66
CA SER A 51 -16.96 -5.17 -1.46
C SER A 51 -15.64 -4.99 -0.72
N PRO A 52 -14.65 -5.90 -0.84
CA PRO A 52 -13.35 -5.78 -0.16
C PRO A 52 -12.59 -4.47 -0.41
N ARG A 53 -12.97 -3.71 -1.44
CA ARG A 53 -12.40 -2.40 -1.78
C ARG A 53 -13.06 -1.23 -1.04
N THR A 54 -14.21 -1.45 -0.41
CA THR A 54 -15.03 -0.43 0.29
C THR A 54 -15.38 -0.80 1.73
N THR A 55 -15.28 -2.07 2.12
CA THR A 55 -15.35 -2.53 3.52
C THR A 55 -14.06 -2.16 4.27
N PRO A 56 -14.14 -1.49 5.43
CA PRO A 56 -12.97 -1.25 6.28
C PRO A 56 -12.52 -2.54 6.98
N VAL A 57 -11.24 -2.66 7.32
CA VAL A 57 -10.72 -3.82 8.09
C VAL A 57 -11.26 -3.84 9.53
N GLN A 58 -11.38 -2.67 10.14
CA GLN A 58 -11.90 -2.52 11.50
C GLN A 58 -13.31 -1.93 11.47
N THR A 59 -14.22 -2.58 12.20
CA THR A 59 -15.53 -2.03 12.55
C THR A 59 -15.43 -1.28 13.87
N GLN A 60 -16.37 -0.36 14.11
CA GLN A 60 -16.57 0.19 15.46
C GLN A 60 -16.89 -0.94 16.46
N PRO A 61 -16.46 -0.84 17.73
CA PRO A 61 -15.77 0.29 18.35
C PRO A 61 -14.24 0.33 18.10
N ASN A 62 -13.62 -0.72 17.57
CA ASN A 62 -12.16 -0.91 17.51
C ASN A 62 -11.41 0.00 16.50
N ARG A 63 -12.00 1.12 16.09
CA ARG A 63 -11.53 1.96 14.98
C ARG A 63 -10.87 3.23 15.50
N ILE A 64 -9.58 3.40 15.25
CA ILE A 64 -8.76 4.54 15.71
C ILE A 64 -8.81 5.64 14.62
N PRO A 65 -9.49 6.78 14.85
CA PRO A 65 -9.71 7.77 13.78
C PRO A 65 -8.45 8.55 13.40
N SER A 66 -7.52 8.73 14.34
CA SER A 66 -6.25 9.44 14.12
C SER A 66 -5.35 8.71 13.11
N LEU A 67 -5.11 7.42 13.31
CA LEU A 67 -4.32 6.59 12.38
C LEU A 67 -4.97 6.47 10.98
N GLU A 68 -6.29 6.52 10.88
CA GLU A 68 -6.98 6.57 9.58
C GLU A 68 -6.91 7.93 8.88
N ARG A 69 -6.83 9.04 9.65
CA ARG A 69 -6.60 10.39 9.10
C ARG A 69 -5.26 10.45 8.34
N ILE A 70 -4.25 9.70 8.80
CA ILE A 70 -2.96 9.53 8.08
C ILE A 70 -3.22 8.93 6.69
N LEU A 71 -3.94 7.80 6.60
CA LEU A 71 -4.25 7.18 5.30
C LEU A 71 -5.10 8.08 4.39
N HIS A 72 -5.97 8.92 4.94
CA HIS A 72 -6.72 9.89 4.15
C HIS A 72 -5.83 11.01 3.61
N ARG A 73 -4.97 11.60 4.45
CA ARG A 73 -3.94 12.58 4.07
C ARG A 73 -3.05 12.03 2.96
N ASP A 74 -2.54 10.81 3.11
CA ASP A 74 -1.69 10.16 2.11
C ASP A 74 -2.43 9.91 0.78
N ALA A 75 -3.73 9.62 0.83
CA ALA A 75 -4.54 9.43 -0.37
C ALA A 75 -4.81 10.73 -1.14
N LEU A 76 -4.86 11.88 -0.44
CA LEU A 76 -4.93 13.22 -1.02
C LEU A 76 -3.57 13.63 -1.61
N LEU A 77 -2.51 13.55 -0.81
CA LEU A 77 -1.15 13.94 -1.17
C LEU A 77 -0.45 12.97 -2.13
N ARG A 78 -1.08 11.82 -2.43
CA ARG A 78 -0.62 10.83 -3.42
C ARG A 78 -0.19 11.46 -4.74
N PHE A 79 -0.89 12.49 -5.22
CA PHE A 79 -0.53 13.20 -6.44
C PHE A 79 0.83 13.91 -6.30
N VAL A 80 1.05 14.63 -5.21
CA VAL A 80 2.31 15.34 -4.92
C VAL A 80 3.47 14.37 -4.79
N THR A 81 3.34 13.35 -3.92
CA THR A 81 4.42 12.37 -3.66
C THR A 81 4.81 11.60 -4.92
N ARG A 82 3.84 11.26 -5.77
CA ARG A 82 4.08 10.52 -7.03
C ARG A 82 4.59 11.40 -8.16
N SER A 83 4.07 12.62 -8.29
CA SER A 83 4.57 13.59 -9.27
C SER A 83 6.00 14.02 -8.94
N LYS A 84 6.35 14.20 -7.66
CA LYS A 84 7.75 14.38 -7.21
C LYS A 84 8.62 13.22 -7.69
N GLN A 85 8.31 11.99 -7.28
CA GLN A 85 9.09 10.79 -7.61
C GLN A 85 9.26 10.58 -9.13
N PHE A 86 8.27 10.97 -9.95
CA PHE A 86 8.34 10.84 -11.40
C PHE A 86 9.16 11.96 -12.06
N LEU A 87 8.96 13.22 -11.65
CA LEU A 87 9.63 14.39 -12.24
C LEU A 87 11.11 14.47 -11.84
N SER A 88 11.47 14.13 -10.58
CA SER A 88 12.86 14.01 -10.14
C SER A 88 13.65 12.89 -10.86
N ALA A 89 12.96 12.03 -11.63
CA ALA A 89 13.59 11.03 -12.51
C ALA A 89 13.67 11.49 -13.99
N GLN A 90 13.26 12.72 -14.32
CA GLN A 90 13.43 13.34 -15.63
C GLN A 90 14.63 14.32 -15.61
N PRO A 91 15.47 14.38 -16.65
CA PRO A 91 16.72 15.15 -16.63
C PRO A 91 16.55 16.67 -16.54
N GLU A 92 15.36 17.19 -16.86
CA GLU A 92 15.00 18.61 -16.78
C GLU A 92 13.91 18.87 -15.73
N HIS A 93 13.50 17.88 -14.93
CA HIS A 93 12.36 17.94 -14.00
C HIS A 93 10.97 18.29 -14.61
N VAL A 94 10.85 18.35 -15.93
CA VAL A 94 9.63 18.82 -16.64
C VAL A 94 9.01 17.71 -17.51
N ILE A 95 7.67 17.72 -17.64
CA ILE A 95 6.92 16.95 -18.64
C ILE A 95 5.93 17.83 -19.44
N ARG A 96 5.61 17.46 -20.68
CA ARG A 96 4.51 18.08 -21.46
C ARG A 96 3.15 17.79 -20.83
N LEU A 97 2.27 18.80 -20.75
CA LEU A 97 0.98 18.66 -20.07
C LEU A 97 0.04 17.62 -20.73
N ASP A 98 0.13 17.47 -22.05
CA ASP A 98 -0.62 16.47 -22.82
C ASP A 98 -0.17 15.03 -22.52
N ASP A 99 1.11 14.83 -22.21
CA ASP A 99 1.68 13.54 -21.85
C ASP A 99 1.44 13.23 -20.37
N ALA A 100 1.56 14.22 -19.48
CA ALA A 100 1.12 14.12 -18.09
C ALA A 100 -0.35 13.65 -17.98
N GLY A 101 -1.22 14.11 -18.89
CA GLY A 101 -2.61 13.64 -18.99
C GLY A 101 -2.77 12.13 -19.23
N LYS A 102 -1.78 11.49 -19.84
CA LYS A 102 -1.72 10.04 -20.09
C LYS A 102 -1.15 9.30 -18.88
N LEU A 103 -0.12 9.84 -18.24
CA LEU A 103 0.66 9.22 -17.15
C LEU A 103 -0.03 9.23 -15.76
N HIS A 104 -1.36 9.07 -15.73
CA HIS A 104 -2.18 9.02 -14.52
C HIS A 104 -1.74 8.00 -13.47
N ARG A 105 -1.03 6.93 -13.86
CA ARG A 105 -0.47 5.94 -12.94
C ARG A 105 0.77 6.45 -12.21
N GLU A 106 1.69 7.06 -12.96
CA GLU A 106 2.97 7.54 -12.46
C GLU A 106 2.84 8.86 -11.70
N LEU A 107 2.01 9.80 -12.16
CA LEU A 107 1.67 11.03 -11.43
C LEU A 107 0.59 10.81 -10.35
N GLY A 108 0.06 9.59 -10.22
CA GLY A 108 -0.74 9.15 -9.07
C GLY A 108 -2.22 9.57 -9.02
N PHE A 109 -2.77 10.26 -10.04
CA PHE A 109 -4.16 10.76 -10.05
C PHE A 109 -5.18 9.78 -10.69
N PRO A 110 -6.50 9.94 -10.43
CA PRO A 110 -7.52 9.04 -10.97
C PRO A 110 -7.70 9.17 -12.50
N ARG A 111 -7.69 8.02 -13.21
CA ARG A 111 -7.89 7.94 -14.66
C ARG A 111 -9.14 8.70 -15.11
N GLY A 112 -9.00 9.55 -16.13
CA GLY A 112 -10.10 10.34 -16.69
C GLY A 112 -10.38 11.67 -15.98
N ARG A 113 -9.55 12.07 -15.00
CA ARG A 113 -9.49 13.46 -14.52
C ARG A 113 -8.41 14.25 -15.28
N LYS A 114 -8.54 15.58 -15.33
CA LYS A 114 -7.51 16.47 -15.90
C LYS A 114 -6.42 16.76 -14.87
N VAL A 115 -5.15 16.68 -15.29
CA VAL A 115 -3.97 17.04 -14.48
C VAL A 115 -4.06 18.47 -13.97
N SER A 116 -4.51 19.41 -14.82
CA SER A 116 -4.62 20.84 -14.48
C SER A 116 -5.39 21.12 -13.19
N ARG A 117 -6.39 20.30 -12.83
CA ARG A 117 -7.13 20.45 -11.58
C ARG A 117 -6.30 20.05 -10.35
N PHE A 118 -5.43 19.06 -10.46
CA PHE A 118 -4.54 18.68 -9.37
C PHE A 118 -3.38 19.66 -9.22
N LEU A 119 -2.90 20.26 -10.32
CA LEU A 119 -1.92 21.35 -10.27
C LEU A 119 -2.50 22.61 -9.61
N GLN A 120 -3.75 22.95 -9.93
CA GLN A 120 -4.47 24.07 -9.29
C GLN A 120 -4.56 23.96 -7.76
N HIS A 121 -4.55 22.73 -7.21
CA HIS A 121 -4.59 22.51 -5.75
C HIS A 121 -3.21 22.55 -5.06
N HIS A 122 -2.12 22.69 -5.83
CA HIS A 122 -0.75 22.69 -5.31
C HIS A 122 0.16 23.74 -6.01
N PRO A 123 -0.28 25.02 -6.13
CA PRO A 123 0.40 26.03 -6.94
C PRO A 123 1.80 26.41 -6.43
N LEU A 124 2.10 26.16 -5.16
CA LEU A 124 3.43 26.40 -4.58
C LEU A 124 4.49 25.38 -4.98
N LEU A 125 4.09 24.19 -5.48
CA LEU A 125 5.01 23.07 -5.75
C LEU A 125 5.15 22.73 -7.24
N PHE A 126 4.21 23.19 -8.07
CA PHE A 126 4.18 22.87 -9.50
C PHE A 126 3.79 24.09 -10.33
N GLN A 127 4.59 24.40 -11.35
CA GLN A 127 4.32 25.48 -12.29
C GLN A 127 3.97 24.94 -13.66
N THR A 128 2.99 25.57 -14.33
CA THR A 128 2.73 25.34 -15.75
C THR A 128 3.27 26.50 -16.59
N TYR A 129 4.26 26.25 -17.42
CA TYR A 129 4.79 27.24 -18.36
C TYR A 129 4.37 26.93 -19.80
N ARG A 130 4.37 27.97 -20.64
CA ARG A 130 4.21 27.81 -22.10
C ARG A 130 5.57 27.95 -22.77
N HIS A 131 5.95 26.95 -23.53
CA HIS A 131 7.18 27.00 -24.34
C HIS A 131 6.89 27.70 -25.68
N THR A 132 7.94 28.08 -26.41
CA THR A 132 7.88 28.74 -27.72
C THR A 132 7.04 27.97 -28.76
N ASP A 133 6.99 26.64 -28.65
CA ASP A 133 6.09 25.72 -29.37
C ASP A 133 4.57 26.02 -29.23
N GLY A 134 4.17 26.94 -28.36
CA GLY A 134 2.77 27.14 -27.93
C GLY A 134 2.25 26.03 -26.99
N LYS A 135 3.01 24.96 -26.81
CA LYS A 135 2.70 23.82 -25.93
C LYS A 135 2.90 24.20 -24.46
N SER A 136 2.01 23.71 -23.61
CA SER A 136 2.12 23.88 -22.15
C SER A 136 2.87 22.70 -21.54
N TRP A 137 3.82 23.00 -20.66
CA TRP A 137 4.63 22.05 -19.90
C TRP A 137 4.34 22.20 -18.40
N LEU A 138 4.74 21.20 -17.64
CA LEU A 138 4.61 21.08 -16.18
C LEU A 138 6.01 20.85 -15.62
N GLY A 139 6.46 21.75 -14.75
CA GLY A 139 7.70 21.62 -13.99
C GLY A 139 7.46 21.85 -12.49
N PHE A 140 8.54 21.79 -11.72
CA PHE A 140 8.57 22.29 -10.35
C PHE A 140 8.57 23.82 -10.30
N THR A 141 8.41 24.37 -9.10
CA THR A 141 8.71 25.77 -8.74
C THR A 141 10.09 25.84 -8.10
N ASP A 142 10.73 27.01 -8.08
CA ASP A 142 12.02 27.25 -7.42
C ASP A 142 12.02 26.71 -5.97
N LEU A 143 10.96 27.00 -5.20
CA LEU A 143 10.72 26.48 -3.85
C LEU A 143 10.75 24.94 -3.76
N MET A 144 10.26 24.26 -4.80
CA MET A 144 10.24 22.80 -4.85
C MET A 144 11.60 22.22 -5.27
N GLU A 145 12.41 22.96 -6.03
CA GLU A 145 13.81 22.59 -6.30
C GLU A 145 14.70 22.80 -5.06
N ASP A 146 14.51 23.90 -4.30
CA ASP A 146 15.14 24.12 -2.99
C ASP A 146 14.80 22.97 -2.01
N LEU A 147 13.53 22.56 -1.95
CA LEU A 147 13.09 21.43 -1.12
C LEU A 147 13.70 20.10 -1.57
N LEU A 148 13.91 19.88 -2.87
CA LEU A 148 14.61 18.69 -3.37
C LEU A 148 16.10 18.71 -2.99
N ALA A 149 16.77 19.86 -3.07
CA ALA A 149 18.16 19.99 -2.63
C ALA A 149 18.31 19.73 -1.12
N GLU A 150 17.38 20.22 -0.30
CA GLU A 150 17.29 19.91 1.13
C GLU A 150 17.09 18.40 1.37
N GLU A 151 16.19 17.74 0.64
CA GLU A 151 15.96 16.30 0.73
C GLU A 151 17.19 15.47 0.36
N HIS A 152 17.90 15.82 -0.73
CA HIS A 152 19.12 15.13 -1.12
C HIS A 152 20.23 15.30 -0.06
N SER A 153 20.41 16.51 0.48
CA SER A 153 21.38 16.77 1.55
C SER A 153 21.08 15.99 2.84
N LEU A 154 19.80 15.91 3.23
CA LEU A 154 19.35 15.09 4.37
C LEU A 154 19.58 13.59 4.13
N MET A 155 19.30 13.09 2.91
CA MET A 155 19.48 11.69 2.56
C MET A 155 20.97 11.27 2.55
N ASP A 156 21.86 12.17 2.13
CA ASP A 156 23.31 11.95 2.19
C ASP A 156 23.85 11.99 3.63
N ALA A 157 23.42 12.98 4.43
CA ALA A 157 23.76 13.05 5.85
C ALA A 157 23.28 11.81 6.65
N MET A 158 22.21 11.15 6.20
CA MET A 158 21.66 9.95 6.82
C MET A 158 22.18 8.63 6.22
N GLU A 159 23.11 8.62 5.25
CA GLU A 159 23.52 7.41 4.51
C GLU A 159 23.89 6.23 5.43
N LEU A 160 24.67 6.47 6.48
CA LEU A 160 25.07 5.44 7.45
C LEU A 160 23.88 4.81 8.18
N ASN A 161 22.89 5.61 8.59
CA ASN A 161 21.69 5.12 9.25
C ASN A 161 20.79 4.30 8.30
N ARG A 162 20.77 4.64 7.01
CA ARG A 162 20.10 3.83 5.97
C ARG A 162 20.84 2.51 5.71
N VAL A 163 22.17 2.54 5.71
CA VAL A 163 23.03 1.34 5.63
C VAL A 163 22.77 0.39 6.81
N GLU A 164 22.72 0.89 8.04
CA GLU A 164 22.37 0.10 9.22
C GLU A 164 20.95 -0.49 9.15
N LYS A 165 19.95 0.30 8.73
CA LYS A 165 18.57 -0.17 8.54
C LYS A 165 18.49 -1.30 7.50
N VAL A 166 19.22 -1.19 6.38
CA VAL A 166 19.30 -2.27 5.37
C VAL A 166 20.07 -3.48 5.91
N ARG A 167 21.14 -3.28 6.67
CA ARG A 167 21.91 -4.36 7.29
C ARG A 167 21.05 -5.16 8.28
N LYS A 168 20.28 -4.48 9.15
CA LYS A 168 19.25 -5.11 9.99
C LYS A 168 18.21 -5.87 9.15
N LEU A 169 17.69 -5.27 8.09
CA LEU A 169 16.67 -5.90 7.23
C LEU A 169 17.18 -7.22 6.64
N ILE A 170 18.43 -7.27 6.18
CA ILE A 170 19.08 -8.49 5.66
C ILE A 170 19.35 -9.50 6.77
N MET A 171 19.78 -9.06 7.96
CA MET A 171 19.98 -9.95 9.12
C MET A 171 18.70 -10.62 9.65
N MET A 172 17.52 -10.13 9.25
CA MET A 172 16.22 -10.75 9.54
C MET A 172 15.73 -11.66 8.41
N SER A 173 16.42 -11.71 7.26
CA SER A 173 15.98 -12.50 6.11
C SER A 173 16.56 -13.91 6.13
N ALA A 174 15.76 -14.88 5.69
CA ALA A 174 16.20 -16.26 5.55
C ALA A 174 17.49 -16.33 4.71
N ARG A 175 18.54 -16.92 5.29
CA ARG A 175 19.90 -17.06 4.72
C ARG A 175 20.71 -15.75 4.58
N ASN A 176 20.27 -14.64 5.18
CA ASN A 176 20.91 -13.33 5.16
C ASN A 176 21.09 -12.73 3.75
N ARG A 177 20.03 -12.82 2.93
CA ARG A 177 19.99 -12.41 1.51
C ARG A 177 18.66 -11.77 1.15
N ILE A 178 18.68 -10.67 0.38
CA ILE A 178 17.47 -10.01 -0.15
C ILE A 178 17.69 -9.55 -1.61
N PRO A 179 16.78 -9.83 -2.56
CA PRO A 179 16.87 -9.31 -3.92
C PRO A 179 16.83 -7.77 -3.96
N LEU A 180 17.78 -7.15 -4.66
CA LEU A 180 17.88 -5.67 -4.76
C LEU A 180 16.60 -5.03 -5.32
N SER A 181 15.88 -5.74 -6.21
CA SER A 181 14.59 -5.28 -6.75
C SER A 181 13.52 -5.07 -5.67
N LYS A 182 13.48 -5.91 -4.62
CA LYS A 182 12.52 -5.80 -3.51
C LYS A 182 12.87 -4.63 -2.59
N ILE A 183 14.16 -4.45 -2.30
CA ILE A 183 14.67 -3.29 -1.55
C ILE A 183 14.32 -1.99 -2.30
N HIS A 184 14.59 -1.92 -3.60
CA HIS A 184 14.27 -0.76 -4.44
C HIS A 184 12.75 -0.50 -4.51
N HIS A 185 11.90 -1.53 -4.55
CA HIS A 185 10.44 -1.36 -4.51
C HIS A 185 9.97 -0.74 -3.18
N CYS A 186 10.52 -1.18 -2.06
CA CYS A 186 10.15 -0.71 -0.71
C CYS A 186 10.99 0.47 -0.19
N ARG A 187 11.90 1.04 -1.01
CA ARG A 187 12.90 2.05 -0.57
C ARG A 187 12.31 3.24 0.19
N THR A 188 11.14 3.70 -0.22
CA THR A 188 10.44 4.85 0.37
C THR A 188 9.89 4.58 1.78
N LEU A 189 9.77 3.32 2.21
CA LEU A 189 9.45 2.98 3.60
C LEU A 189 10.62 3.20 4.56
N PHE A 190 11.84 3.03 4.08
CA PHE A 190 13.06 3.01 4.91
C PHE A 190 13.87 4.31 4.81
N GLY A 191 13.54 5.18 3.84
CA GLY A 191 14.32 6.37 3.48
C GLY A 191 15.57 6.02 2.67
N ILE A 192 15.52 4.97 1.84
CA ILE A 192 16.65 4.52 1.02
C ILE A 192 16.65 5.32 -0.31
N PRO A 193 17.77 5.95 -0.72
CA PRO A 193 17.87 6.69 -1.98
C PRO A 193 17.81 5.76 -3.20
N ASP A 194 17.48 6.31 -4.37
CA ASP A 194 17.47 5.58 -5.64
C ASP A 194 18.87 5.02 -5.99
N ASP A 195 19.92 5.83 -5.83
CA ASP A 195 21.34 5.43 -6.01
C ASP A 195 21.90 4.49 -4.93
N PHE A 196 21.08 3.98 -3.99
CA PHE A 196 21.54 3.04 -2.97
C PHE A 196 22.26 1.82 -3.54
N ARG A 197 21.84 1.34 -4.72
CA ARG A 197 22.51 0.24 -5.44
C ARG A 197 23.99 0.51 -5.66
N ASP A 198 24.35 1.74 -6.00
CA ASP A 198 25.72 2.10 -6.34
C ASP A 198 26.48 2.55 -5.08
N ARG A 199 25.79 3.18 -4.11
CA ARG A 199 26.29 3.44 -2.74
C ARG A 199 26.69 2.16 -2.00
N VAL A 200 26.01 1.03 -2.20
CA VAL A 200 26.39 -0.30 -1.66
C VAL A 200 27.84 -0.65 -2.02
N SER A 201 28.34 -0.22 -3.18
CA SER A 201 29.72 -0.49 -3.63
C SER A 201 30.79 0.18 -2.73
N LYS A 202 30.41 1.20 -1.94
CA LYS A 202 31.29 1.83 -0.93
C LYS A 202 31.53 0.93 0.30
N TYR A 203 30.69 -0.08 0.53
CA TYR A 203 30.64 -0.86 1.78
C TYR A 203 30.87 -2.38 1.56
N PRO A 204 31.97 -2.81 0.91
CA PRO A 204 32.23 -4.22 0.61
C PRO A 204 32.36 -5.11 1.85
N ASP A 205 32.80 -4.55 2.98
CA ASP A 205 32.93 -5.27 4.26
C ASP A 205 31.57 -5.56 4.93
N LEU A 206 30.51 -4.86 4.51
CA LEU A 206 29.14 -5.02 5.04
C LEU A 206 28.27 -5.84 4.09
N PHE A 207 28.41 -5.61 2.78
CA PHE A 207 27.52 -6.14 1.75
C PHE A 207 28.28 -6.82 0.61
N LYS A 208 27.76 -7.96 0.17
CA LYS A 208 28.21 -8.67 -1.03
C LYS A 208 27.08 -8.71 -2.04
N ILE A 209 27.32 -8.20 -3.25
CA ILE A 209 26.36 -8.35 -4.36
C ILE A 209 26.60 -9.72 -5.00
N ALA A 210 25.60 -10.58 -4.96
CA ALA A 210 25.57 -11.86 -5.66
C ALA A 210 24.58 -11.83 -6.83
N VAL A 211 24.70 -12.82 -7.71
CA VAL A 211 23.70 -13.13 -8.74
C VAL A 211 23.14 -14.51 -8.41
N ASP A 212 21.84 -14.58 -8.18
CA ASP A 212 21.12 -15.82 -7.91
C ASP A 212 20.94 -16.65 -9.20
N ARG A 213 20.54 -17.92 -9.06
CA ARG A 213 20.32 -18.85 -10.18
C ARG A 213 19.30 -18.34 -11.21
N ASP A 214 18.37 -17.50 -10.75
CA ASP A 214 17.38 -16.78 -11.58
C ASP A 214 17.95 -15.57 -12.36
N GLY A 215 19.26 -15.30 -12.28
CA GLY A 215 19.90 -14.10 -12.86
C GLY A 215 19.60 -12.80 -12.09
N LYS A 216 18.86 -12.88 -10.99
CA LYS A 216 18.49 -11.74 -10.14
C LYS A 216 19.70 -11.28 -9.31
N ARG A 217 19.90 -9.97 -9.19
CA ARG A 217 20.92 -9.40 -8.29
C ARG A 217 20.41 -9.41 -6.86
N VAL A 218 21.16 -10.03 -5.96
CA VAL A 218 20.82 -10.23 -4.54
C VAL A 218 21.88 -9.57 -3.67
N LEU A 219 21.43 -8.90 -2.62
CA LEU A 219 22.28 -8.29 -1.61
C LEU A 219 22.44 -9.29 -0.45
N GLU A 220 23.65 -9.77 -0.23
CA GLU A 220 24.01 -10.72 0.83
C GLU A 220 24.80 -9.99 1.93
N LEU A 221 24.62 -10.40 3.18
CA LEU A 221 25.41 -9.88 4.29
C LEU A 221 26.84 -10.45 4.23
N ALA A 222 27.86 -9.58 4.21
CA ALA A 222 29.25 -10.00 4.25
C ALA A 222 29.73 -10.32 5.68
N LYS A 223 29.33 -9.48 6.65
CA LYS A 223 29.72 -9.60 8.06
C LYS A 223 28.53 -9.43 9.00
N TRP A 224 28.22 -10.48 9.77
CA TRP A 224 27.27 -10.44 10.88
C TRP A 224 27.76 -9.56 12.04
N ASP A 225 26.83 -8.99 12.80
CA ASP A 225 27.12 -8.04 13.88
C ASP A 225 26.19 -8.26 15.09
N PRO A 226 26.69 -8.85 16.19
CA PRO A 226 25.90 -9.08 17.38
C PRO A 226 25.35 -7.79 18.02
N LEU A 227 26.02 -6.64 17.85
CA LEU A 227 25.56 -5.36 18.42
C LEU A 227 24.33 -4.83 17.68
N LEU A 228 24.23 -5.13 16.37
CA LEU A 228 23.10 -4.74 15.54
C LEU A 228 21.93 -5.75 15.62
N ALA A 229 22.21 -6.99 16.03
CA ALA A 229 21.27 -8.10 16.20
C ALA A 229 20.35 -7.98 17.44
N VAL A 230 20.11 -6.75 17.93
CA VAL A 230 19.18 -6.46 19.05
C VAL A 230 17.99 -5.66 18.52
N SER A 231 16.80 -6.25 18.60
CA SER A 231 15.53 -5.66 18.14
C SER A 231 15.02 -4.53 19.05
N ALA A 232 14.08 -3.73 18.54
CA ALA A 232 13.38 -2.71 19.30
C ALA A 232 12.65 -3.30 20.52
N LEU A 233 12.11 -4.53 20.40
CA LEU A 233 11.45 -5.22 21.50
C LEU A 233 12.42 -5.62 22.62
N GLU A 234 13.58 -6.15 22.27
CA GLU A 234 14.61 -6.54 23.25
C GLU A 234 15.17 -5.30 23.97
N ARG A 235 15.34 -4.17 23.25
CA ARG A 235 15.72 -2.87 23.86
C ARG A 235 14.65 -2.36 24.82
N GLU A 236 13.39 -2.42 24.45
CA GLU A 236 12.28 -1.98 25.30
C GLU A 236 12.09 -2.88 26.52
N PHE A 237 12.26 -4.20 26.37
CA PHE A 237 12.18 -5.17 27.46
C PHE A 237 13.23 -4.91 28.56
N VAL A 238 14.40 -4.35 28.20
CA VAL A 238 15.43 -3.91 29.15
C VAL A 238 15.05 -2.63 29.90
N VAL A 239 14.08 -1.85 29.41
CA VAL A 239 13.62 -0.58 30.01
C VAL A 239 12.33 -0.75 30.81
N ASP A 240 11.31 -1.41 30.24
CA ASP A 240 10.05 -1.78 30.90
C ASP A 240 9.63 -3.19 30.44
N GLU A 241 10.13 -4.17 31.18
CA GLU A 241 9.84 -5.59 31.00
C GLU A 241 8.33 -5.87 31.00
N ASP A 242 7.56 -5.22 31.88
CA ASP A 242 6.13 -5.47 32.02
C ASP A 242 5.32 -4.80 30.91
N SER A 243 5.71 -3.61 30.41
CA SER A 243 5.15 -3.06 29.16
C SER A 243 5.37 -4.04 28.01
N ALA A 244 6.62 -4.45 27.77
CA ALA A 244 6.98 -5.36 26.68
C ALA A 244 6.19 -6.68 26.75
N LYS A 245 6.14 -7.33 27.91
CA LYS A 245 5.32 -8.54 28.16
C LYS A 245 3.83 -8.35 27.87
N ARG A 246 3.28 -7.15 28.16
CA ARG A 246 1.85 -6.83 27.97
C ARG A 246 1.50 -6.53 26.50
N LYS A 247 2.45 -6.21 25.63
CA LYS A 247 2.19 -5.85 24.21
C LYS A 247 1.64 -6.98 23.35
N PHE A 248 2.07 -8.21 23.61
CA PHE A 248 1.62 -9.39 22.86
C PHE A 248 0.74 -10.29 23.72
N ARG A 249 -0.21 -10.97 23.08
CA ARG A 249 -1.12 -11.92 23.73
C ARG A 249 -1.22 -13.17 22.86
N PHE A 250 -0.70 -14.30 23.34
CA PHE A 250 -0.75 -15.58 22.62
C PHE A 250 -1.70 -16.53 23.37
N PRO A 251 -3.02 -16.44 23.13
CA PRO A 251 -3.99 -17.23 23.87
C PRO A 251 -3.84 -18.71 23.58
N VAL A 252 -3.70 -19.48 24.65
CA VAL A 252 -3.65 -20.95 24.61
C VAL A 252 -5.01 -21.48 24.17
N LYS A 253 -5.01 -22.43 23.23
CA LYS A 253 -6.22 -23.17 22.85
C LYS A 253 -6.38 -24.41 23.73
N TYR A 254 -7.19 -24.32 24.77
CA TYR A 254 -7.57 -25.50 25.54
C TYR A 254 -8.55 -26.37 24.74
N GLY A 255 -8.37 -27.70 24.78
CA GLY A 255 -9.18 -28.66 24.04
C GLY A 255 -10.56 -28.95 24.65
N LYS A 256 -10.84 -28.34 25.80
CA LYS A 256 -12.13 -28.22 26.49
C LYS A 256 -12.14 -26.86 27.16
N ASP A 257 -13.33 -26.35 27.46
CA ASP A 257 -13.51 -25.15 28.25
C ASP A 257 -13.06 -25.40 29.71
N LEU A 258 -11.77 -25.20 29.96
CA LEU A 258 -11.28 -24.93 31.30
C LEU A 258 -11.81 -23.55 31.69
N ASP A 259 -12.73 -23.52 32.64
CA ASP A 259 -13.44 -22.31 33.10
C ASP A 259 -12.52 -21.45 33.98
N LEU A 260 -11.41 -21.02 33.39
CA LEU A 260 -10.31 -20.30 34.02
C LEU A 260 -10.72 -18.85 34.28
N GLU A 261 -10.53 -18.40 35.51
CA GLU A 261 -10.74 -17.00 35.87
C GLU A 261 -9.93 -16.06 34.97
N LEU A 262 -10.41 -14.83 34.81
CA LEU A 262 -9.79 -13.84 33.91
C LEU A 262 -8.30 -13.61 34.24
N ASP A 263 -7.92 -13.72 35.51
CA ASP A 263 -6.54 -13.56 35.95
C ASP A 263 -5.65 -14.79 35.73
N ASP A 264 -6.20 -16.01 35.74
CA ASP A 264 -5.44 -17.20 35.33
C ASP A 264 -5.26 -17.26 33.82
N ASN A 265 -6.28 -16.88 33.06
CA ASN A 265 -6.13 -16.63 31.62
C ASN A 265 -5.05 -15.56 31.33
N ARG A 266 -5.03 -14.45 32.08
CA ARG A 266 -3.96 -13.42 31.97
C ARG A 266 -2.57 -13.98 32.32
N LYS A 267 -2.43 -14.79 33.38
CA LYS A 267 -1.16 -15.44 33.73
C LYS A 267 -0.69 -16.40 32.63
N LEU A 268 -1.60 -17.18 32.05
CA LEU A 268 -1.27 -18.16 31.00
C LEU A 268 -0.98 -17.48 29.65
N ASP A 269 -1.66 -16.36 29.34
CA ASP A 269 -1.30 -15.47 28.23
C ASP A 269 0.11 -14.87 28.41
N LEU A 270 0.48 -14.48 29.64
CA LEU A 270 1.78 -13.90 30.00
C LEU A 270 2.92 -14.94 29.92
N LEU A 271 2.69 -16.16 30.42
CA LEU A 271 3.60 -17.29 30.24
C LEU A 271 3.78 -17.64 28.75
N ASN A 272 2.77 -17.36 27.91
CA ASN A 272 2.86 -17.53 26.46
C ASN A 272 3.37 -16.30 25.71
N SER A 273 3.48 -15.11 26.31
CA SER A 273 4.19 -13.98 25.70
C SER A 273 5.72 -14.06 25.89
N LEU A 274 6.20 -14.90 26.82
CA LEU A 274 7.61 -15.17 27.02
C LEU A 274 8.13 -16.40 26.23
N PRO A 275 9.44 -16.41 25.91
CA PRO A 275 10.12 -15.28 25.26
C PRO A 275 9.58 -15.10 23.83
N LEU A 276 9.59 -13.89 23.29
CA LEU A 276 9.57 -13.75 21.83
C LEU A 276 10.94 -14.17 21.30
N VAL A 277 10.94 -15.12 20.37
CA VAL A 277 12.17 -15.57 19.71
C VAL A 277 12.73 -14.41 18.87
N SER A 278 14.00 -14.08 19.08
CA SER A 278 14.64 -12.89 18.49
C SER A 278 14.50 -12.88 16.95
N PRO A 279 14.11 -11.75 16.33
CA PRO A 279 14.05 -11.59 14.87
C PRO A 279 15.39 -11.82 14.14
N TYR A 280 16.49 -11.90 14.88
CA TYR A 280 17.85 -12.14 14.39
C TYR A 280 18.37 -13.57 14.62
N SER A 281 17.51 -14.48 15.06
CA SER A 281 17.79 -15.92 15.15
C SER A 281 17.25 -16.67 13.93
N ASP A 282 17.66 -17.93 13.74
CA ASP A 282 17.27 -18.77 12.59
C ASP A 282 15.80 -19.25 12.64
N GLY A 283 14.85 -18.36 12.90
CA GLY A 283 13.42 -18.67 12.99
C GLY A 283 12.76 -19.11 11.67
N HIS A 284 13.54 -19.16 10.58
CA HIS A 284 13.17 -19.85 9.34
C HIS A 284 13.15 -21.38 9.49
N MET A 285 13.72 -21.92 10.58
CA MET A 285 13.79 -23.35 10.89
C MET A 285 12.56 -23.88 11.66
N PHE A 286 11.69 -23.01 12.19
CA PHE A 286 10.48 -23.46 12.90
C PHE A 286 9.39 -23.95 11.94
N ASP A 287 8.74 -25.06 12.29
CA ASP A 287 7.58 -25.56 11.57
C ASP A 287 6.47 -24.50 11.50
N LEU A 288 5.97 -24.26 10.28
CA LEU A 288 5.10 -23.13 9.93
C LEU A 288 3.82 -23.00 10.78
N TRP A 289 3.39 -24.08 11.43
CA TRP A 289 2.15 -24.24 12.19
C TRP A 289 2.34 -24.20 13.71
N THR A 290 3.58 -24.10 14.20
CA THR A 290 3.89 -23.98 15.64
C THR A 290 3.53 -22.60 16.19
N LEU A 291 3.26 -22.55 17.50
CA LEU A 291 3.10 -21.27 18.21
C LEU A 291 4.40 -20.46 18.20
N GLU A 292 5.56 -21.13 18.26
CA GLU A 292 6.89 -20.49 18.20
C GLU A 292 7.11 -19.78 16.86
N ALA A 293 6.78 -20.42 15.73
CA ALA A 293 6.79 -19.74 14.43
C ALA A 293 5.80 -18.56 14.38
N GLU A 294 4.66 -18.63 15.07
CA GLU A 294 3.75 -17.47 15.18
C GLU A 294 4.35 -16.33 16.04
N LYS A 295 4.96 -16.63 17.19
CA LYS A 295 5.69 -15.65 18.02
C LYS A 295 6.82 -14.97 17.22
N TYR A 296 7.66 -15.77 16.55
CA TYR A 296 8.77 -15.29 15.73
C TYR A 296 8.30 -14.35 14.62
N ARG A 297 7.27 -14.73 13.83
CA ARG A 297 6.76 -13.88 12.75
C ARG A 297 6.05 -12.61 13.25
N VAL A 298 5.48 -12.63 14.47
CA VAL A 298 4.99 -11.43 15.14
C VAL A 298 6.14 -10.49 15.53
N GLY A 299 7.20 -11.00 16.15
CA GLY A 299 8.40 -10.22 16.49
C GLY A 299 9.13 -9.67 15.26
N LEU A 300 9.23 -10.47 14.20
CA LEU A 300 9.82 -10.08 12.92
C LEU A 300 9.04 -8.92 12.29
N ILE A 301 7.70 -8.99 12.21
CA ILE A 301 6.91 -7.87 11.68
C ILE A 301 7.02 -6.63 12.58
N HIS A 302 7.13 -6.79 13.90
CA HIS A 302 7.39 -5.65 14.79
C HIS A 302 8.73 -4.97 14.47
N GLU A 303 9.82 -5.71 14.33
CA GLU A 303 11.13 -5.13 13.98
C GLU A 303 11.13 -4.54 12.56
N PHE A 304 10.49 -5.21 11.60
CA PHE A 304 10.34 -4.71 10.22
C PHE A 304 9.63 -3.36 10.21
N LEU A 305 8.52 -3.23 10.94
CA LEU A 305 7.83 -1.95 11.11
C LEU A 305 8.70 -0.94 11.86
N SER A 306 9.42 -1.35 12.91
CA SER A 306 10.32 -0.49 13.69
C SER A 306 11.47 0.11 12.86
N LEU A 307 11.86 -0.55 11.76
CA LEU A 307 12.82 -0.07 10.77
C LEU A 307 12.26 0.95 9.77
N THR A 308 10.93 0.97 9.55
CA THR A 308 10.30 1.93 8.63
C THR A 308 10.24 3.34 9.22
N LEU A 309 10.40 4.35 8.37
CA LEU A 309 10.35 5.79 8.69
C LEU A 309 9.15 6.15 9.58
N GLU A 310 7.96 5.73 9.16
CA GLU A 310 6.68 6.06 9.80
C GLU A 310 6.11 4.86 10.58
N LYS A 311 6.94 3.88 10.96
CA LYS A 311 6.57 2.73 11.81
C LYS A 311 5.31 1.98 11.33
N ARG A 312 5.13 1.91 10.00
CA ARG A 312 3.94 1.40 9.30
C ARG A 312 4.28 0.81 7.93
N ALA A 313 3.51 -0.18 7.48
CA ALA A 313 3.67 -0.78 6.14
C ALA A 313 2.35 -1.27 5.54
N SER A 314 2.21 -1.19 4.21
CA SER A 314 1.07 -1.76 3.49
C SER A 314 1.19 -3.27 3.32
N ILE A 315 0.06 -3.97 3.17
CA ILE A 315 0.05 -5.40 2.81
C ILE A 315 0.96 -5.72 1.63
N HIS A 316 0.96 -4.88 0.59
CA HIS A 316 1.75 -5.12 -0.63
C HIS A 316 3.25 -5.16 -0.34
N HIS A 317 3.72 -4.30 0.57
CA HIS A 317 5.14 -4.25 0.96
C HIS A 317 5.53 -5.47 1.82
N LEU A 318 4.62 -5.95 2.70
CA LEU A 318 4.84 -7.17 3.49
C LEU A 318 4.83 -8.43 2.60
N VAL A 319 3.95 -8.49 1.60
CA VAL A 319 3.82 -9.63 0.68
C VAL A 319 5.01 -9.73 -0.30
N GLU A 320 5.67 -8.62 -0.62
CA GLU A 320 6.89 -8.63 -1.42
C GLU A 320 8.01 -9.44 -0.75
N PHE A 321 8.17 -9.29 0.57
CA PHE A 321 9.16 -10.02 1.40
C PHE A 321 8.66 -11.36 1.97
N LYS A 322 7.58 -11.94 1.42
CA LYS A 322 6.98 -13.19 1.93
C LYS A 322 7.97 -14.38 1.96
N GLU A 323 8.93 -14.41 1.03
CA GLU A 323 9.91 -15.49 0.86
C GLU A 323 11.05 -15.32 1.87
N GLU A 324 11.58 -14.10 1.96
CA GLU A 324 12.64 -13.67 2.86
C GLU A 324 12.25 -13.82 4.34
N PHE A 325 11.00 -13.52 4.69
CA PHE A 325 10.49 -13.56 6.07
C PHE A 325 9.57 -14.76 6.37
N SER A 326 9.50 -15.74 5.46
CA SER A 326 8.68 -16.97 5.60
C SER A 326 7.21 -16.71 6.00
N LEU A 327 6.62 -15.64 5.43
CA LEU A 327 5.27 -15.20 5.73
C LEU A 327 4.24 -16.09 5.03
N THR A 328 3.20 -16.47 5.78
CA THR A 328 2.14 -17.35 5.27
C THR A 328 0.90 -16.57 4.87
N LYS A 329 -0.05 -17.24 4.19
CA LYS A 329 -1.40 -16.73 3.91
C LYS A 329 -2.16 -16.30 5.18
N HIS A 330 -1.75 -16.80 6.35
CA HIS A 330 -2.37 -16.50 7.64
C HIS A 330 -1.81 -15.24 8.33
N THR A 331 -0.83 -14.54 7.73
CA THR A 331 -0.22 -13.33 8.31
C THR A 331 -1.27 -12.26 8.70
N TYR A 332 -2.32 -12.07 7.91
CA TYR A 332 -3.44 -11.19 8.26
C TYR A 332 -4.19 -11.63 9.52
N GLN A 333 -4.43 -12.94 9.67
CA GLN A 333 -5.11 -13.51 10.83
C GLN A 333 -4.23 -13.43 12.10
N MET A 334 -2.93 -13.69 11.96
CA MET A 334 -1.91 -13.54 13.01
C MET A 334 -1.87 -12.10 13.54
N LEU A 335 -1.76 -11.10 12.65
CA LEU A 335 -1.77 -9.69 13.04
C LEU A 335 -3.10 -9.29 13.71
N ARG A 336 -4.24 -9.81 13.24
CA ARG A 336 -5.55 -9.56 13.85
C ARG A 336 -5.71 -10.15 15.26
N LYS A 337 -4.93 -11.17 15.66
CA LYS A 337 -4.87 -11.66 17.04
C LYS A 337 -4.14 -10.70 18.00
N GLN A 338 -3.35 -9.75 17.47
CA GLN A 338 -2.46 -8.86 18.25
C GLN A 338 -2.90 -7.38 18.23
N PRO A 339 -4.16 -7.02 18.60
CA PRO A 339 -4.67 -5.65 18.55
C PRO A 339 -4.05 -4.70 19.61
N ARG A 340 -3.19 -5.23 20.49
CA ARG A 340 -2.42 -4.45 21.46
C ARG A 340 -1.25 -3.75 20.77
N ALA A 341 -0.33 -4.51 20.17
CA ALA A 341 0.80 -3.97 19.40
C ALA A 341 0.42 -3.40 18.03
N PHE A 342 -0.47 -4.04 17.26
CA PHE A 342 -0.76 -3.64 15.88
C PHE A 342 -2.16 -3.03 15.69
N TYR A 343 -2.25 -1.99 14.86
CA TYR A 343 -3.50 -1.51 14.27
C TYR A 343 -3.51 -1.79 12.76
N LEU A 344 -4.62 -2.32 12.24
CA LEU A 344 -4.80 -2.56 10.81
C LEU A 344 -5.83 -1.56 10.28
N ALA A 345 -5.36 -0.56 9.53
CA ALA A 345 -6.18 0.51 8.98
C ALA A 345 -6.41 0.31 7.46
N GLY A 346 -7.46 0.93 6.92
CA GLY A 346 -7.80 0.85 5.49
C GLY A 346 -8.88 -0.18 5.18
N THR A 347 -8.88 -0.72 3.97
CA THR A 347 -9.92 -1.66 3.48
C THR A 347 -9.42 -3.09 3.37
N GLU A 348 -10.33 -4.07 3.35
CA GLU A 348 -9.98 -5.51 3.31
C GLU A 348 -9.01 -5.87 2.16
N MET A 349 -9.11 -5.15 1.03
CA MET A 349 -8.21 -5.29 -0.13
C MET A 349 -6.90 -4.49 0.00
N ASN A 350 -6.90 -3.36 0.72
CA ASN A 350 -5.75 -2.47 0.84
C ASN A 350 -5.65 -1.94 2.28
N TRP A 351 -4.96 -2.71 3.12
CA TRP A 351 -4.70 -2.34 4.50
C TRP A 351 -3.23 -2.02 4.76
N VAL A 352 -3.03 -1.24 5.82
CA VAL A 352 -1.73 -0.80 6.35
C VAL A 352 -1.67 -1.19 7.82
N VAL A 353 -0.58 -1.84 8.20
CA VAL A 353 -0.25 -2.12 9.61
C VAL A 353 0.46 -0.90 10.17
N PHE A 354 0.01 -0.45 11.32
CA PHE A 354 0.67 0.54 12.16
C PHE A 354 1.13 -0.14 13.45
N LEU A 355 2.36 0.10 13.86
CA LEU A 355 2.81 -0.22 15.22
C LEU A 355 2.20 0.82 16.17
N LYS A 356 1.26 0.41 17.03
CA LYS A 356 0.48 1.36 17.86
C LYS A 356 1.35 2.11 18.85
N ASP A 357 2.35 1.44 19.41
CA ASP A 357 3.23 1.99 20.45
C ASP A 357 4.20 3.07 19.93
N ALA A 358 4.26 3.28 18.61
CA ALA A 358 5.04 4.33 17.98
C ALA A 358 4.28 5.67 17.85
N TYR A 359 2.99 5.70 18.16
CA TYR A 359 2.10 6.86 17.97
C TYR A 359 1.49 7.33 19.29
N ASP A 360 1.33 8.65 19.41
CA ASP A 360 0.52 9.24 20.48
C ASP A 360 -0.99 9.06 20.21
N GLU A 361 -1.82 9.47 21.17
CA GLU A 361 -3.29 9.40 21.06
C GLU A 361 -3.83 10.21 19.86
N ASN A 362 -3.13 11.28 19.47
CA ASN A 362 -3.46 12.14 18.34
C ASN A 362 -3.09 11.55 16.97
N GLY A 363 -2.30 10.47 16.94
CA GLY A 363 -1.76 9.84 15.72
C GLY A 363 -0.49 10.51 15.17
N VAL A 364 0.26 11.22 16.02
CA VAL A 364 1.59 11.76 15.73
C VAL A 364 2.64 10.72 16.10
N LEU A 365 3.64 10.56 15.22
CA LEU A 365 4.78 9.66 15.44
C LEU A 365 5.67 10.19 16.57
N ILE A 366 5.98 9.36 17.56
CA ILE A 366 6.77 9.71 18.75
C ILE A 366 8.26 9.90 18.38
N GLU A 367 8.89 8.87 17.81
CA GLU A 367 10.27 8.92 17.31
C GLU A 367 10.29 9.37 15.85
N LYS A 368 10.53 10.67 15.60
CA LYS A 368 10.56 11.21 14.24
C LYS A 368 11.96 11.14 13.62
N ASP A 369 12.10 10.29 12.60
CA ASP A 369 13.22 10.31 11.65
C ASP A 369 13.24 11.68 10.91
N PRO A 370 14.41 12.32 10.68
CA PRO A 370 14.49 13.62 9.99
C PRO A 370 13.78 13.65 8.63
N GLN A 371 13.76 12.52 7.90
CA GLN A 371 13.02 12.41 6.64
C GLN A 371 11.50 12.55 6.82
N VAL A 372 10.95 12.13 7.96
CA VAL A 372 9.53 12.30 8.30
C VAL A 372 9.23 13.76 8.64
N ALA A 373 10.14 14.44 9.36
CA ALA A 373 10.00 15.88 9.61
C ALA A 373 10.07 16.70 8.31
N PHE A 374 10.95 16.34 7.37
CA PHE A 374 10.98 16.91 6.03
C PHE A 374 9.70 16.61 5.23
N ASN A 375 9.19 15.37 5.26
CA ASN A 375 7.91 15.04 4.63
C ASN A 375 6.75 15.87 5.22
N GLU A 376 6.70 16.07 6.54
CA GLU A 376 5.73 16.97 7.20
C GLU A 376 5.89 18.44 6.76
N LYS A 377 7.11 18.92 6.50
CA LYS A 377 7.40 20.25 5.93
C LYS A 377 6.84 20.37 4.52
N LEU A 378 7.19 19.44 3.62
CA LEU A 378 6.67 19.36 2.24
C LEU A 378 5.14 19.28 2.21
N TYR A 379 4.53 18.49 3.10
CA TYR A 379 3.08 18.35 3.19
C TYR A 379 2.36 19.61 3.66
N LYS A 380 3.02 20.53 4.39
CA LYS A 380 2.43 21.84 4.73
C LYS A 380 2.30 22.72 3.49
N TYR A 381 3.36 22.84 2.68
CA TYR A 381 3.32 23.58 1.40
C TYR A 381 2.32 22.98 0.40
N ALA A 382 2.06 21.66 0.48
CA ALA A 382 1.05 20.99 -0.33
C ALA A 382 -0.41 21.24 0.09
N GLN A 383 -0.69 21.66 1.33
CA GLN A 383 -2.04 21.69 1.91
C GLN A 383 -2.72 23.07 1.93
N VAL A 384 -2.11 24.10 1.32
CA VAL A 384 -2.60 25.50 1.39
C VAL A 384 -4.05 25.65 0.91
N ASP A 385 -4.45 24.94 -0.14
CA ASP A 385 -5.82 24.89 -0.68
C ASP A 385 -6.89 24.31 0.27
N GLN A 386 -6.50 23.74 1.42
CA GLN A 386 -7.42 23.16 2.41
C GLN A 386 -7.49 23.97 3.72
N MET A 387 -6.87 25.16 3.75
CA MET A 387 -6.84 26.00 4.95
C MET A 387 -8.05 26.96 5.04
N GLU A 388 -8.82 27.12 3.96
CA GLU A 388 -10.17 27.70 4.01
C GLU A 388 -11.23 26.58 4.12
N PRO A 389 -11.90 26.41 5.27
CA PRO A 389 -13.11 25.61 5.34
C PRO A 389 -14.27 26.39 4.72
N ASP A 390 -14.85 25.85 3.65
CA ASP A 390 -15.98 26.39 2.90
C ASP A 390 -17.24 26.53 3.80
N LEU A 391 -17.39 27.68 4.46
CA LEU A 391 -18.49 28.01 5.40
C LEU A 391 -19.80 28.35 4.66
N GLY A 392 -20.16 27.52 3.69
CA GLY A 392 -21.42 27.59 2.92
C GLY A 392 -22.60 26.90 3.61
N VAL A 393 -22.88 27.22 4.88
CA VAL A 393 -24.09 26.72 5.57
C VAL A 393 -25.28 27.64 5.23
N GLU A 394 -25.99 27.33 4.16
CA GLU A 394 -27.31 27.92 3.90
C GLU A 394 -28.33 27.40 4.92
N GLU A 395 -28.52 28.11 6.02
CA GLU A 395 -29.61 27.86 6.96
C GLU A 395 -30.96 28.24 6.32
N GLN A 396 -31.61 27.26 5.70
CA GLN A 396 -32.99 27.40 5.23
C GLN A 396 -33.95 27.37 6.43
N HIS A 397 -34.16 28.54 7.04
CA HIS A 397 -35.26 28.75 7.98
C HIS A 397 -36.60 28.37 7.33
N LEU A 398 -37.34 27.44 7.95
CA LEU A 398 -38.77 27.32 7.74
C LEU A 398 -39.51 28.13 8.80
N THR A 399 -40.37 29.03 8.33
CA THR A 399 -41.58 29.51 9.01
C THR A 399 -42.78 28.82 8.37
#